data_AF-A0A7Y9L5S8-F1
#
_entry.id   AF-A0A7Y9L5S8-F1
#
_cell.length_a   1.000
_cell.length_b   1.000
_cell.length_c   1.000
_cell.angle_alpha   90.00
_cell.angle_beta   90.00
_cell.angle_gamma   90.00
#
_symmetry.space_group_name_H-M   'P 1'
#
loop_
_entity.id
_entity.type
_entity.pdbx_description
1 polymer ?
#
loop_
_entity_poly.entity_id
_entity_poly.type
_entity_poly.pdbx_seq_one_letter_code
_entity_poly.pdbx_strand_id
1 'polypeptide(L)'
;MKKQQPPIDFLEFQTVWLKCVSAMDKLIMEKGYEALTSENICKYTGLTEKAIDTYFGSMDILLKMHDGIILLEQQFKTKYGNYLPE
;
A
#
# COMPACT_ATOMS: atom_id res chain seq x y z
N MET A 1 1.69 -31.31 9.16
CA MET A 1 1.33 -30.93 7.77
C MET A 1 1.11 -29.43 7.75
N LYS A 2 1.95 -28.65 7.07
CA LYS A 2 1.69 -27.22 6.88
C LYS A 2 0.52 -27.10 5.91
N LYS A 3 -0.62 -26.57 6.37
CA LYS A 3 -1.75 -26.26 5.47
C LYS A 3 -1.24 -25.22 4.48
N GLN A 4 -1.20 -25.59 3.20
CA GLN A 4 -0.86 -24.66 2.14
C GLN A 4 -2.01 -23.66 2.04
N GLN A 5 -1.72 -22.39 2.30
CA GLN A 5 -2.72 -21.33 2.21
C GLN A 5 -3.18 -21.24 0.74
N PRO A 6 -4.49 -21.16 0.47
CA PRO A 6 -4.97 -21.07 -0.90
C PRO A 6 -4.30 -19.88 -1.61
N PRO A 7 -4.02 -19.99 -2.93
CA PRO A 7 -3.44 -18.90 -3.68
C PRO A 7 -4.34 -17.67 -3.58
N ILE A 8 -3.73 -16.53 -3.28
CA ILE A 8 -4.43 -15.25 -3.24
C ILE A 8 -4.94 -14.94 -4.64
N ASP A 9 -6.23 -14.60 -4.74
CA ASP A 9 -6.80 -14.13 -6.00
C ASP A 9 -6.17 -12.78 -6.38
N PHE A 10 -5.69 -12.68 -7.62
CA PHE A 10 -4.96 -11.50 -8.07
C PHE A 10 -5.82 -10.23 -8.07
N LEU A 11 -7.10 -10.34 -8.43
CA LEU A 11 -8.03 -9.21 -8.43
C LEU A 11 -8.37 -8.77 -7.01
N GLU A 12 -8.51 -9.73 -6.10
CA GLU A 12 -8.68 -9.45 -4.67
C GLU A 12 -7.44 -8.73 -4.11
N PHE A 13 -6.24 -9.23 -4.40
CA PHE A 13 -4.98 -8.59 -4.02
C PHE A 13 -4.90 -7.15 -4.53
N GLN A 14 -5.17 -6.91 -5.82
CA GLN A 14 -5.15 -5.57 -6.40
C GLN A 14 -6.14 -4.62 -5.70
N THR A 15 -7.32 -5.11 -5.37
CA THR A 15 -8.35 -4.31 -4.67
C THR A 15 -7.89 -3.93 -3.26
N VAL A 16 -7.29 -4.87 -2.52
CA VAL A 16 -6.75 -4.63 -1.18
C VAL A 16 -5.57 -3.68 -1.23
N TRP A 17 -4.67 -3.86 -2.20
CA TRP A 17 -3.52 -2.99 -2.45
C TRP A 17 -3.93 -1.54 -2.68
N LEU A 18 -4.85 -1.30 -3.62
CA LEU A 18 -5.34 0.05 -3.94
C LEU A 18 -6.00 0.74 -2.74
N LYS A 19 -6.76 -0.02 -1.94
CA LYS A 19 -7.34 0.51 -0.69
C LYS A 19 -6.26 0.95 0.29
N CYS A 20 -5.21 0.16 0.46
CA CYS A 20 -4.12 0.50 1.37
C CYS A 20 -3.36 1.74 0.89
N VAL A 21 -2.96 1.78 -0.39
CA VAL A 21 -2.26 2.93 -0.97
C VAL A 21 -3.08 4.22 -0.83
N SER A 22 -4.37 4.18 -1.20
CA SER A 22 -5.24 5.35 -1.08
C SER A 22 -5.43 5.80 0.37
N ALA A 23 -5.50 4.87 1.33
CA ALA A 23 -5.57 5.20 2.75
C ALA A 23 -4.28 5.86 3.25
N MET A 24 -3.11 5.33 2.84
CA MET A 24 -1.81 5.90 3.19
C MET A 24 -1.65 7.32 2.63
N ASP A 25 -1.98 7.53 1.35
CA ASP A 25 -1.93 8.86 0.74
C ASP A 25 -2.82 9.87 1.47
N LYS A 26 -4.05 9.47 1.82
CA LYS A 26 -4.97 10.31 2.60
C LYS A 26 -4.41 10.65 3.97
N LEU A 27 -3.87 9.66 4.69
CA LEU A 27 -3.26 9.88 5.99
C LEU A 27 -2.09 10.87 5.91
N ILE A 28 -1.22 10.72 4.91
CA ILE A 28 -0.08 11.62 4.68
C ILE A 28 -0.56 13.04 4.39
N MET A 29 -1.55 13.19 3.49
CA MET A 29 -2.10 14.51 3.13
C MET A 29 -2.80 15.21 4.30
N GLU A 30 -3.56 14.46 5.11
CA GLU A 30 -4.38 15.03 6.17
C GLU A 30 -3.58 15.26 7.47
N LYS A 31 -2.62 14.39 7.77
CA LYS A 31 -2.00 14.28 9.10
C LYS A 31 -0.48 14.13 9.07
N GLY A 32 0.15 14.11 7.90
CA GLY A 32 1.58 13.91 7.76
C GLY A 32 2.01 12.45 7.84
N TYR A 33 3.31 12.22 7.61
CA TYR A 33 3.89 10.87 7.56
C TYR A 33 3.85 10.16 8.92
N GLU A 34 3.89 10.88 10.06
CA GLU A 34 3.79 10.25 11.38
C GLU A 34 2.45 9.52 11.61
N ALA A 35 1.43 9.82 10.80
CA ALA A 35 0.12 9.18 10.89
C ALA A 35 0.08 7.78 10.25
N LEU A 36 1.14 7.34 9.55
CA LEU A 36 1.26 6.01 8.95
C LEU A 36 1.55 4.93 9.99
N THR A 37 0.58 4.68 10.86
CA THR A 37 0.62 3.60 11.83
C THR A 37 -0.30 2.45 11.41
N SER A 38 0.00 1.24 11.90
CA SER A 38 -0.83 0.06 11.65
C SER A 38 -2.30 0.31 12.01
N GLU A 39 -2.53 0.89 13.19
CA GLU A 39 -3.86 1.22 13.67
C GLU A 39 -4.62 2.16 12.73
N ASN A 40 -3.98 3.24 12.27
CA ASN A 40 -4.60 4.21 11.38
C ASN A 40 -4.90 3.60 10.00
N ILE A 41 -3.97 2.82 9.45
CA ILE A 41 -4.14 2.14 8.17
C ILE A 41 -5.30 1.14 8.26
N CYS A 42 -5.33 0.30 9.29
CA CYS A 42 -6.44 -0.62 9.54
C CYS A 42 -7.78 0.11 9.69
N LYS A 43 -7.81 1.23 10.42
CA LYS A 43 -9.00 2.05 10.61
C LYS A 43 -9.52 2.65 9.30
N TYR A 44 -8.64 3.19 8.45
CA TYR A 44 -9.04 3.80 7.17
C TYR A 44 -9.45 2.76 6.12
N THR A 45 -8.78 1.61 6.11
CA THR A 45 -9.04 0.55 5.13
C THR A 45 -10.18 -0.39 5.55
N GLY A 46 -10.51 -0.45 6.84
CA GLY A 46 -11.39 -1.46 7.42
C GLY A 46 -10.77 -2.86 7.47
N LEU A 47 -9.47 -2.99 7.20
CA LEU A 47 -8.75 -4.26 7.23
C LEU A 47 -8.21 -4.56 8.61
N THR A 48 -8.07 -5.84 8.92
CA THR A 48 -7.36 -6.30 10.12
C THR A 48 -5.87 -6.44 9.83
N GLU A 49 -5.02 -6.34 10.86
CA GLU A 49 -3.57 -6.58 10.71
C GLU A 49 -3.31 -7.97 10.11
N LYS A 50 -4.07 -8.99 10.54
CA LYS A 50 -3.98 -10.34 9.97
C LYS A 50 -4.25 -10.38 8.46
N ALA A 51 -5.18 -9.56 7.97
CA ALA A 51 -5.43 -9.46 6.54
C ALA A 51 -4.21 -8.84 5.84
N ILE A 52 -3.65 -7.75 6.38
CA ILE A 52 -2.44 -7.11 5.86
C ILE A 52 -1.28 -8.13 5.80
N ASP A 53 -1.05 -8.88 6.86
CA ASP A 53 -0.02 -9.93 6.90
C ASP A 53 -0.28 -11.03 5.86
N THR A 54 -1.55 -11.36 5.61
CA THR A 54 -1.91 -12.36 4.60
C THR A 54 -1.57 -11.88 3.18
N TYR A 55 -1.83 -10.61 2.88
CA TYR A 55 -1.62 -10.05 1.54
C TYR A 55 -0.19 -9.58 1.27
N PHE A 56 0.46 -9.01 2.28
CA PHE A 56 1.75 -8.30 2.12
C PHE A 56 2.87 -8.89 2.97
N GLY A 57 2.58 -9.86 3.82
CA GLY A 57 3.54 -10.48 4.74
C GLY A 57 3.73 -9.70 6.04
N SER A 58 3.73 -8.36 5.98
CA SER A 58 3.75 -7.49 7.16
C SER A 58 3.38 -6.05 6.81
N MET A 59 3.02 -5.26 7.82
CA MET A 59 2.86 -3.80 7.71
C MET A 59 4.14 -3.12 7.18
N ASP A 60 5.31 -3.53 7.65
CA ASP A 60 6.59 -2.95 7.22
C ASP A 60 6.84 -3.16 5.72
N ILE A 61 6.43 -4.31 5.18
CA ILE A 61 6.52 -4.58 3.74
C ILE A 61 5.55 -3.68 2.97
N LEU A 62 4.31 -3.53 3.45
CA LEU A 62 3.33 -2.64 2.83
C LEU A 62 3.85 -1.20 2.74
N LEU A 63 4.41 -0.67 3.84
CA LEU A 63 5.00 0.68 3.87
C LEU A 63 6.19 0.81 2.90
N LYS A 64 7.11 -0.15 2.89
CA LYS A 64 8.24 -0.14 1.94
C LYS A 64 7.80 -0.19 0.48
N MET A 65 6.73 -0.93 0.18
CA MET A 65 6.20 -0.98 -1.18
C MET A 65 5.58 0.38 -1.58
N HIS A 66 4.92 1.07 -0.65
CA HIS A 66 4.38 2.43 -0.86
C HIS A 66 5.49 3.45 -1.09
N ASP A 67 6.52 3.47 -0.23
CA ASP A 67 7.72 4.31 -0.42
C ASP A 67 8.40 4.03 -1.78
N GLY A 68 8.45 2.76 -2.17
CA GLY A 68 8.97 2.33 -3.46
C GLY A 68 8.19 2.91 -4.64
N ILE A 69 6.86 2.97 -4.57
CA ILE A 69 6.05 3.64 -5.60
C ILE A 69 6.38 5.13 -5.66
N ILE A 70 6.39 5.81 -4.51
CA ILE A 70 6.66 7.26 -4.47
C ILE A 70 8.02 7.56 -5.11
N LEU A 71 9.04 6.77 -4.77
CA LEU A 71 10.38 6.93 -5.34
C LEU A 71 10.38 6.70 -6.86
N LEU A 72 9.68 5.67 -7.34
CA LEU A 72 9.56 5.40 -8.77
C LEU A 72 8.83 6.52 -9.51
N GLU A 73 7.75 7.07 -8.94
CA GLU A 73 7.04 8.21 -9.51
C GLU A 73 7.93 9.46 -9.57
N GLN A 74 8.71 9.72 -8.51
CA GLN A 74 9.67 10.82 -8.49
C GLN A 74 10.75 10.63 -9.56
N GLN A 75 11.36 9.44 -9.64
CA GLN A 75 12.37 9.13 -10.65
C GLN A 75 11.81 9.25 -12.07
N PHE A 76 10.57 8.80 -12.29
CA PHE A 76 9.90 8.93 -13.57
C PHE A 76 9.70 10.40 -13.95
N LYS A 77 9.16 11.21 -13.03
CA LYS A 77 9.00 12.66 -13.22
C LYS A 77 10.32 13.37 -13.48
N THR A 78 11.40 13.00 -12.78
CA THR A 78 12.74 13.55 -13.01
C THR A 78 13.27 13.17 -14.40
N LYS A 79 13.07 11.92 -14.83
CA LYS A 79 13.63 11.41 -16.09
C LYS A 79 12.86 11.85 -17.33
N TYR A 80 11.53 11.94 -17.23
CA TYR A 80 10.65 12.16 -18.38
C TYR A 80 9.88 13.51 -18.31
N GLY A 81 10.10 14.31 -17.27
CA GLY A 81 9.31 15.52 -17.00
C GLY A 81 7.87 15.19 -16.58
N ASN A 82 7.00 16.19 -16.56
CA ASN A 82 5.55 15.98 -16.43
C ASN A 82 5.00 15.41 -17.75
N TYR A 83 5.33 14.16 -18.05
CA TYR A 83 4.74 13.49 -19.20
C TYR A 83 3.28 13.18 -18.87
N LEU A 84 2.39 14.08 -19.26
CA LEU A 84 0.96 13.78 -19.44
C LEU A 84 0.86 13.11 -20.82
N PRO A 85 0.57 11.80 -20.91
CA PRO A 85 0.16 11.25 -22.19
C PRO A 85 -1.13 11.96 -22.60
N GLU A 86 -1.10 12.62 -23.76
CA GLU A 86 -2.28 13.18 -24.43
C GLU A 86 -3.34 12.10 -24.73
#